data_AF-A0A7V8NMH1-F1
#
_entry.id   AF-A0A7V8NMH1-F1
#
_cell.length_a   1.000
_cell.length_b   1.000
_cell.length_c   1.000
_cell.angle_alpha   90.00
_cell.angle_beta   90.00
_cell.angle_gamma   90.00
#
_symmetry.space_group_name_H-M   'P 1'
#
loop_
_entity.id
_entity.type
_entity.pdbx_description
1 polymer ?
#
loop_
_entity_poly.entity_id
_entity_poly.type
_entity_poly.pdbx_seq_one_letter_code
_entity_poly.pdbx_strand_id
1 'polypeptide(L)'
;MFCYQSNAQNPIVVDAWVLRDTAGADVPGRFMTVQDYAMQPSKGQSQFISDPYLAYFEYQLAGSNWFHEIYGSSNVGKYDVLWFREPIQTFVNTTDNPEFPDEWVRAIQWGTSKEIAPMFNVPWDQQKEGLLQESLAFARQKDAEITSMYFQPGNE
;
A
#
# COMPACT_ATOMS: atom_id res chain seq x y z
N MET A 1 -18.46 -5.77 -20.30
CA MET A 1 -17.45 -4.93 -19.63
C MET A 1 -16.92 -5.77 -18.50
N PHE A 2 -15.61 -5.98 -18.43
CA PHE A 2 -15.00 -6.67 -17.31
C PHE A 2 -14.49 -5.63 -16.32
N CYS A 3 -14.96 -5.75 -15.08
CA CYS A 3 -14.43 -4.99 -13.96
C CYS A 3 -14.06 -5.98 -12.86
N TYR A 4 -12.98 -5.66 -12.16
CA TYR A 4 -12.53 -6.40 -10.99
C TYR A 4 -12.74 -5.50 -9.77
N GLN A 5 -13.27 -6.07 -8.70
CA GLN A 5 -13.41 -5.38 -7.43
C GLN A 5 -12.29 -5.83 -6.50
N SER A 6 -11.63 -4.87 -5.87
CA SER A 6 -10.65 -5.18 -4.83
C SER A 6 -11.36 -5.51 -3.52
N ASN A 7 -10.90 -6.56 -2.85
CA ASN A 7 -11.23 -6.83 -1.45
C ASN A 7 -10.28 -6.12 -0.48
N ALA A 8 -9.19 -5.55 -0.98
CA ALA A 8 -8.27 -4.75 -0.16
C ALA A 8 -8.91 -3.40 0.20
N GLN A 9 -8.37 -2.75 1.22
CA GLN A 9 -8.77 -1.40 1.58
C GLN A 9 -8.54 -0.46 0.38
N ASN A 10 -9.42 0.54 0.25
CA ASN A 10 -9.31 1.49 -0.85
C ASN A 10 -7.96 2.23 -0.75
N PRO A 11 -7.12 2.18 -1.80
CA PRO A 11 -5.83 2.84 -1.77
C PRO A 11 -5.99 4.37 -1.87
N ILE A 12 -5.02 5.08 -1.30
CA ILE A 12 -4.85 6.53 -1.46
C ILE A 12 -4.36 6.82 -2.89
N VAL A 13 -3.41 6.01 -3.36
CA VAL A 13 -2.86 6.10 -4.71
C VAL A 13 -2.36 4.74 -5.16
N VAL A 14 -2.41 4.51 -6.48
CA VAL A 14 -1.72 3.41 -7.13
C VAL A 14 -0.50 3.96 -7.84
N ASP A 15 0.68 3.44 -7.49
CA ASP A 15 1.96 3.92 -7.97
C ASP A 15 2.38 3.20 -9.28
N ALA A 16 2.08 1.91 -9.40
CA ALA A 16 2.44 1.12 -10.56
C ALA A 16 1.49 -0.06 -10.80
N TRP A 17 1.42 -0.51 -12.05
CA TRP A 17 0.70 -1.71 -12.47
C TRP A 17 1.47 -2.44 -13.57
N VAL A 18 1.54 -3.77 -13.44
CA VAL A 18 2.03 -4.67 -14.47
C VAL A 18 1.04 -5.82 -14.68
N LEU A 19 0.98 -6.32 -15.91
CA LEU A 19 0.37 -7.60 -16.23
C LEU A 19 1.45 -8.67 -16.14
N ARG A 20 1.31 -9.61 -15.20
CA ARG A 20 2.27 -10.69 -14.96
C ARG A 20 1.77 -12.01 -15.53
N ASP A 21 2.65 -12.76 -16.18
CA ASP A 21 2.35 -14.12 -16.64
C ASP A 21 2.68 -15.22 -15.60
N THR A 22 2.33 -16.47 -15.92
CA THR A 22 2.58 -17.62 -15.05
C THR A 22 4.07 -17.96 -14.88
N ALA A 23 4.93 -17.45 -15.74
CA ALA A 23 6.39 -17.58 -15.64
C ALA A 23 7.02 -16.40 -14.87
N GLY A 24 6.23 -15.41 -14.45
CA GLY A 24 6.68 -14.22 -13.73
C GLY A 24 7.20 -13.10 -14.63
N ALA A 25 6.98 -13.15 -15.94
CA ALA A 25 7.34 -12.07 -16.84
C ALA A 25 6.31 -10.94 -16.74
N ASP A 26 6.82 -9.71 -16.58
CA ASP A 26 6.01 -8.51 -16.41
C ASP A 26 5.92 -7.69 -17.70
N VAL A 27 4.69 -7.29 -18.02
CA VAL A 27 4.41 -6.29 -19.05
C VAL A 27 3.87 -5.04 -18.35
N PRO A 28 4.58 -3.90 -18.38
CA PRO A 28 4.12 -2.69 -17.72
C PRO A 28 2.88 -2.13 -18.40
N GLY A 29 1.84 -1.90 -17.60
CA GLY A 29 0.63 -1.25 -18.04
C GLY A 29 0.68 0.26 -17.81
N ARG A 30 -0.35 0.97 -18.28
CA ARG A 30 -0.51 2.42 -18.06
C ARG A 30 -1.90 2.76 -17.56
N PHE A 31 -1.97 3.71 -16.65
CA PHE A 31 -3.25 4.24 -16.20
C PHE A 31 -3.85 5.19 -17.23
N MET A 32 -5.15 5.09 -17.43
CA MET A 32 -5.92 6.01 -18.24
C MET A 32 -6.84 6.87 -17.38
N THR A 33 -7.27 8.02 -17.92
CA THR A 33 -8.26 8.86 -17.25
C THR A 33 -9.66 8.29 -17.41
N VAL A 34 -10.60 8.75 -16.58
CA VAL A 34 -12.03 8.41 -16.73
C VAL A 34 -12.57 8.84 -18.10
N GLN A 35 -12.07 9.93 -18.68
CA GLN A 35 -12.48 10.42 -19.99
C GLN A 35 -11.99 9.48 -21.09
N ASP A 36 -10.72 9.08 -21.06
CA ASP A 36 -10.16 8.15 -22.03
C ASP A 36 -10.89 6.80 -21.97
N TYR A 37 -11.15 6.34 -20.74
CA TYR A 37 -11.95 5.14 -20.53
C TYR A 37 -13.36 5.29 -21.10
N ALA A 38 -14.02 6.44 -20.86
CA ALA A 38 -15.35 6.73 -21.37
C ALA A 38 -15.42 6.69 -22.91
N MET A 39 -14.36 7.14 -23.59
CA MET A 39 -14.28 7.22 -25.05
C MET A 39 -13.85 5.92 -25.72
N GLN A 40 -13.35 4.94 -24.96
CA GLN A 40 -12.84 3.70 -25.54
C GLN A 40 -13.97 2.82 -26.13
N PRO A 41 -13.98 2.53 -27.45
CA PRO A 41 -15.06 1.73 -28.07
C PRO A 41 -14.87 0.22 -27.88
N SER A 42 -13.66 -0.22 -27.50
CA SER A 42 -13.36 -1.65 -27.33
C SER A 42 -13.94 -2.25 -26.06
N LYS A 43 -14.22 -1.42 -25.05
CA LYS A 43 -14.77 -1.87 -23.77
C LYS A 43 -16.15 -2.49 -24.00
N GLY A 44 -16.30 -3.76 -23.63
CA GLY A 44 -17.61 -4.43 -23.69
C GLY A 44 -17.97 -5.14 -25.01
N GLN A 45 -17.17 -5.02 -26.07
CA GLN A 45 -17.43 -5.76 -27.33
C GLN A 45 -16.60 -7.05 -27.37
N SER A 46 -17.26 -8.20 -27.48
CA SER A 46 -16.63 -9.53 -27.41
C SER A 46 -15.53 -9.80 -28.44
N GLN A 47 -15.46 -9.00 -29.51
CA GLN A 47 -14.42 -9.07 -30.54
C GLN A 47 -13.08 -8.45 -30.14
N PHE A 48 -13.01 -7.63 -29.09
CA PHE A 48 -11.75 -7.02 -28.62
C PHE A 48 -11.18 -7.82 -27.44
N ILE A 49 -10.53 -8.94 -27.78
CA ILE A 49 -9.81 -9.80 -26.85
C ILE A 49 -8.31 -9.62 -27.09
N SER A 50 -7.58 -9.21 -26.07
CA SER A 50 -6.13 -9.03 -26.10
C SER A 50 -5.58 -9.04 -24.68
N ASP A 51 -4.29 -8.86 -24.48
CA ASP A 51 -3.78 -8.62 -23.14
C ASP A 51 -3.97 -7.14 -22.79
N PRO A 52 -4.49 -6.80 -21.60
CA PRO A 52 -4.72 -5.41 -21.24
C PRO A 52 -3.39 -4.68 -21.06
N TYR A 53 -3.31 -3.46 -21.58
CA TYR A 53 -2.16 -2.55 -21.41
C TYR A 53 -2.59 -1.20 -20.84
N LEU A 54 -3.88 -0.86 -20.89
CA LEU A 54 -4.44 0.32 -20.25
C LEU A 54 -5.51 -0.04 -19.22
N ALA A 55 -5.51 0.67 -18.09
CA ALA A 55 -6.54 0.48 -17.08
C ALA A 55 -6.97 1.80 -16.44
N TYR A 56 -8.26 1.90 -16.15
CA TYR A 56 -8.82 2.94 -15.30
C TYR A 56 -9.12 2.35 -13.93
N PHE A 57 -8.72 3.05 -12.88
CA PHE A 57 -8.97 2.63 -11.51
C PHE A 57 -9.76 3.68 -10.75
N GLU A 58 -10.91 3.24 -10.24
CA GLU A 58 -11.82 4.07 -9.47
C GLU A 58 -11.80 3.63 -8.00
N TYR A 59 -10.91 4.26 -7.23
CA TYR A 59 -10.70 3.95 -5.81
C TYR A 59 -11.55 4.80 -4.85
N GLN A 60 -12.24 5.82 -5.35
CA GLN A 60 -13.02 6.74 -4.52
C GLN A 60 -14.34 6.13 -4.01
N LEU A 61 -14.84 5.08 -4.66
CA LEU A 61 -16.08 4.39 -4.30
C LEU A 61 -15.78 3.14 -3.48
N ALA A 62 -16.74 2.74 -2.63
CA ALA A 62 -16.64 1.50 -1.87
C ALA A 62 -16.47 0.30 -2.82
N GLY A 63 -15.46 -0.54 -2.54
CA GLY A 63 -15.17 -1.74 -3.35
C GLY A 63 -14.32 -1.50 -4.60
N SER A 64 -13.60 -0.37 -4.68
CA SER A 64 -12.58 -0.01 -5.68
C SER A 64 -12.62 -0.79 -6.99
N ASN A 65 -13.09 -0.15 -8.06
CA ASN A 65 -13.28 -0.84 -9.34
C ASN A 65 -12.06 -0.66 -10.27
N TRP A 66 -11.56 -1.78 -10.76
CA TRP A 66 -10.50 -1.88 -11.76
C TRP A 66 -11.09 -2.20 -13.13
N PHE A 67 -10.86 -1.32 -14.11
CA PHE A 67 -11.43 -1.43 -15.45
C PHE A 67 -10.33 -1.51 -16.50
N HIS A 68 -10.43 -2.51 -17.38
CA HIS A 68 -9.56 -2.61 -18.55
C HIS A 68 -10.23 -2.01 -19.79
N GLU A 69 -9.41 -1.58 -20.74
CA GLU A 69 -9.77 -1.02 -22.04
C GLU A 69 -10.36 -2.04 -23.03
N ILE A 70 -10.14 -3.32 -22.79
CA ILE A 70 -10.55 -4.44 -23.63
C ILE A 70 -11.78 -5.17 -23.09
N TYR A 71 -12.37 -6.05 -23.90
CA TYR A 71 -13.42 -6.93 -23.41
C TYR A 71 -12.87 -8.04 -22.54
N GLY A 72 -11.81 -8.73 -22.93
CA GLY A 72 -11.28 -9.82 -22.10
C GLY A 72 -9.86 -10.17 -22.47
N SER A 73 -9.18 -10.83 -21.53
CA SER A 73 -7.79 -11.23 -21.73
C SER A 73 -7.67 -12.31 -22.80
N SER A 74 -6.68 -12.19 -23.69
CA SER A 74 -6.29 -13.29 -24.58
C SER A 74 -5.67 -14.47 -23.85
N ASN A 75 -5.13 -14.24 -22.65
CA ASN A 75 -4.59 -15.26 -21.77
C ASN A 75 -5.10 -15.08 -20.34
N VAL A 76 -6.02 -15.95 -19.92
CA VAL A 76 -6.62 -15.94 -18.58
C VAL A 76 -5.68 -16.42 -17.46
N GLY A 77 -4.49 -16.90 -17.79
CA GLY A 77 -3.46 -17.25 -16.81
C GLY A 77 -2.64 -16.04 -16.33
N LYS A 78 -2.75 -14.89 -17.01
CA LYS A 78 -2.10 -13.65 -16.58
C LYS A 78 -2.92 -12.95 -15.49
N TYR A 79 -2.25 -12.20 -14.63
CA TYR A 79 -2.89 -11.48 -13.52
C TYR A 79 -2.31 -10.07 -13.35
N ASP A 80 -3.15 -9.15 -12.91
CA ASP A 80 -2.75 -7.79 -12.58
C ASP A 80 -1.97 -7.75 -11.26
N VAL A 81 -0.82 -7.09 -11.26
CA VAL A 81 -0.03 -6.81 -10.04
C VAL A 81 0.05 -5.31 -9.88
N LEU A 82 -0.40 -4.81 -8.73
CA LEU A 82 -0.45 -3.40 -8.41
C LEU A 82 0.44 -3.10 -7.21
N TRP A 83 1.13 -1.96 -7.28
CA TRP A 83 1.76 -1.35 -6.12
C TRP A 83 0.99 -0.10 -5.78
N PHE A 84 0.55 -0.01 -4.55
CA PHE A 84 -0.31 1.07 -4.07
C PHE A 84 0.04 1.44 -2.64
N ARG A 85 -0.43 2.62 -2.25
CA ARG A 85 -0.38 3.11 -0.87
C ARG A 85 -1.78 3.15 -0.32
N GLU A 86 -1.98 2.52 0.82
CA GLU A 86 -3.25 2.55 1.54
C GLU A 86 -3.12 3.30 2.87
N PRO A 87 -4.24 3.77 3.45
CA PRO A 87 -4.24 4.31 4.79
C PRO A 87 -3.89 3.20 5.80
N ILE A 88 -2.96 3.48 6.71
CA ILE A 88 -2.57 2.54 7.77
C ILE A 88 -3.81 2.06 8.53
N GLN A 89 -4.00 0.74 8.59
CA GLN A 89 -5.01 0.15 9.47
C GLN A 89 -4.67 0.45 10.94
N THR A 90 -5.59 1.11 11.64
CA THR A 90 -5.47 1.46 13.06
C THR A 90 -6.29 0.52 13.95
N PHE A 91 -6.11 0.60 15.27
CA PHE A 91 -6.86 -0.18 16.27
C PHE A 91 -8.31 0.33 16.48
N VAL A 92 -9.21 0.14 15.51
CA VAL A 92 -10.63 0.53 15.67
C VAL A 92 -11.45 -0.62 16.23
N ASN A 93 -11.20 -1.83 15.78
CA ASN A 93 -11.88 -3.07 16.17
C ASN A 93 -10.90 -4.07 16.79
N THR A 94 -11.43 -5.01 17.58
CA THR A 94 -10.63 -6.05 18.24
C THR A 94 -10.01 -7.06 17.28
N THR A 95 -10.48 -7.12 16.03
CA THR A 95 -9.98 -7.99 14.97
C THR A 95 -9.05 -7.26 13.99
N ASP A 96 -8.83 -5.96 14.17
CA ASP A 96 -7.94 -5.21 13.28
C ASP A 96 -6.51 -5.71 13.45
N ASN A 97 -5.79 -5.87 12.33
CA ASN A 97 -4.37 -6.18 12.33
C ASN A 97 -3.61 -4.90 11.97
N PRO A 98 -3.06 -4.18 12.96
CA PRO A 98 -2.47 -2.89 12.70
C PRO A 98 -1.22 -2.99 11.83
N GLU A 99 -1.10 -2.08 10.88
CA GLU A 99 -0.03 -2.11 9.88
C GLU A 99 1.18 -1.29 10.33
N PHE A 100 1.84 -1.74 11.40
CA PHE A 100 3.14 -1.21 11.80
C PHE A 100 4.20 -2.32 11.81
N PRO A 101 5.49 -1.98 11.63
CA PRO A 101 6.57 -2.93 11.81
C PRO A 101 6.55 -3.57 13.20
N ASP A 102 6.82 -4.88 13.28
CA ASP A 102 6.86 -5.63 14.53
C ASP A 102 7.84 -5.00 15.55
N GLU A 103 8.91 -4.39 15.05
CA GLU A 103 9.93 -3.73 15.84
C GLU A 103 9.40 -2.51 16.61
N TRP A 104 8.33 -1.88 16.12
CA TRP A 104 7.74 -0.69 16.74
C TRP A 104 6.76 -1.05 17.86
N VAL A 105 6.24 -2.28 17.86
CA VAL A 105 5.17 -2.73 18.77
C VAL A 105 5.53 -2.50 20.24
N ARG A 106 6.74 -2.90 20.65
CA ARG A 106 7.19 -2.75 22.04
C ARG A 106 7.27 -1.27 22.46
N ALA A 107 7.73 -0.39 21.56
CA ALA A 107 7.85 1.04 21.84
C ALA A 107 6.46 1.70 21.96
N ILE A 108 5.52 1.34 21.08
CA ILE A 108 4.14 1.81 21.13
C ILE A 108 3.48 1.35 22.44
N GLN A 109 3.64 0.09 22.84
CA GLN A 109 3.08 -0.45 24.09
C GLN A 109 3.60 0.30 25.33
N TRP A 110 4.91 0.51 25.45
CA TRP A 110 5.49 1.24 26.58
C TRP A 110 5.12 2.72 26.57
N GLY A 111 5.04 3.34 25.38
CA GLY A 111 4.60 4.72 25.21
C GLY A 111 3.16 4.92 25.70
N THR A 112 2.23 4.10 25.21
CA THR A 112 0.83 4.12 25.66
C THR A 112 0.72 3.81 27.15
N SER A 113 1.50 2.85 27.66
CA SER A 113 1.51 2.52 29.10
C SER A 113 1.88 3.72 29.97
N LYS A 114 2.82 4.57 29.53
CA LYS A 114 3.21 5.80 30.23
C LYS A 114 2.09 6.82 30.26
N GLU A 115 1.38 6.99 29.14
CA GLU A 115 0.27 7.94 29.02
C GLU A 115 -0.92 7.53 29.89
N ILE A 116 -1.24 6.24 29.96
CA ILE A 116 -2.41 5.76 30.73
C ILE A 116 -2.08 5.48 32.21
N ALA A 117 -0.82 5.36 32.61
CA ALA A 117 -0.43 5.05 33.98
C ALA A 117 -1.09 5.94 35.05
N PRO A 118 -1.21 7.28 34.86
CA PRO A 118 -1.92 8.15 35.81
C PRO A 118 -3.41 7.81 35.95
N MET A 119 -4.06 7.35 34.88
CA MET A 119 -5.48 6.97 34.91
C MET A 119 -5.75 5.78 35.83
N PHE A 120 -4.75 4.91 36.01
CA PHE A 120 -4.82 3.73 36.87
C PHE A 120 -4.10 3.93 38.20
N ASN A 121 -3.67 5.15 38.54
CA ASN A 121 -2.86 5.46 39.72
C ASN A 121 -1.59 4.58 39.84
N VAL A 122 -1.02 4.18 38.71
CA VAL A 122 0.21 3.37 38.68
C VAL A 122 1.41 4.32 38.65
N PRO A 123 2.36 4.23 39.60
CA PRO A 123 3.56 5.05 39.57
C PRO A 123 4.49 4.63 38.43
N TRP A 124 4.98 5.64 37.70
CA TRP A 124 5.99 5.47 36.66
C TRP A 124 7.39 5.59 37.25
N ASP A 125 8.08 4.46 37.39
CA ASP A 125 9.43 4.40 37.98
C ASP A 125 10.52 4.45 36.91
N GLN A 126 11.78 4.55 37.38
CA GLN A 126 12.94 4.63 36.50
C GLN A 126 13.17 3.34 35.69
N GLN A 127 12.71 2.19 36.17
CA GLN A 127 12.81 0.93 35.44
C GLN A 127 11.89 0.93 34.23
N LYS A 128 10.62 1.34 34.39
CA LYS A 128 9.66 1.50 33.29
C LYS A 128 10.14 2.53 32.28
N GLU A 129 10.73 3.64 32.76
CA GLU A 129 11.36 4.62 31.87
C GLU A 129 12.51 4.00 31.06
N GLY A 130 13.37 3.20 31.70
CA GLY A 130 14.46 2.50 31.01
C GLY A 130 13.97 1.57 29.90
N LEU A 131 12.91 0.80 30.15
CA LEU A 131 12.31 -0.10 29.16
C LEU A 131 11.68 0.66 27.98
N LEU A 132 11.07 1.82 28.25
CA LEU A 132 10.58 2.72 27.21
C LEU A 132 11.73 3.26 26.34
N GLN A 133 12.81 3.74 26.95
CA GLN A 133 13.95 4.28 26.20
C GLN A 133 14.67 3.20 25.37
N GLU A 134 14.83 1.99 25.91
CA GLU A 134 15.39 0.84 25.18
C GLU A 134 14.54 0.50 23.95
N SER A 135 13.22 0.40 24.13
CA SER A 135 12.30 0.07 23.03
C SER A 135 12.25 1.16 21.97
N LEU A 136 12.27 2.45 22.36
CA LEU A 136 12.38 3.57 21.43
C LEU A 136 13.70 3.56 20.66
N ALA A 137 14.82 3.27 21.33
CA ALA A 137 16.13 3.19 20.69
C ALA A 137 16.16 2.07 19.64
N PHE A 138 15.59 0.90 19.97
CA PHE A 138 15.48 -0.21 19.03
C PHE A 138 14.63 0.13 17.81
N ALA A 139 13.43 0.70 18.02
CA ALA A 139 12.53 1.07 16.93
C ALA A 139 13.17 2.11 15.98
N ARG A 140 13.89 3.10 16.52
CA ARG A 140 14.53 4.17 15.73
C ARG A 140 15.72 3.71 14.89
N GLN A 141 16.39 2.61 15.26
CA GLN A 141 17.56 2.14 14.52
C GLN A 141 17.22 1.39 13.23
N LYS A 142 15.98 0.91 13.09
CA LYS A 142 15.63 -0.05 12.02
C LYS A 142 15.28 0.57 10.68
N ASP A 143 14.82 1.82 10.67
CA ASP A 143 14.56 2.62 9.45
C ASP A 143 15.42 3.89 9.39
N ALA A 144 16.69 3.79 9.78
CA ALA A 144 17.61 4.89 9.57
C ALA A 144 17.79 5.12 8.06
N GLU A 145 17.27 6.23 7.55
CA GLU A 145 17.36 6.59 6.14
C GLU A 145 18.83 6.68 5.70
N ILE A 146 19.29 5.74 4.87
CA ILE A 146 20.63 5.80 4.28
C ILE A 146 20.57 6.77 3.11
N THR A 147 20.74 8.06 3.39
CA THR A 147 20.83 9.07 2.35
C THR A 147 22.23 9.07 1.74
N SER A 148 22.33 8.73 0.45
CA SER A 148 23.58 8.84 -0.32
C SER A 148 23.80 10.25 -0.85
N MET A 149 23.97 11.24 0.04
CA MET A 149 24.46 12.56 -0.39
C MET A 149 25.98 12.53 -0.46
N TYR A 150 26.52 12.39 -1.68
CA TYR A 150 27.94 12.58 -1.95
C TYR A 150 28.19 14.06 -2.25
N PHE A 151 28.61 14.83 -1.24
CA PHE A 151 29.21 16.14 -1.47
C PHE A 151 30.69 15.94 -1.79
N GLN A 152 31.09 16.26 -3.02
CA GLN A 152 32.49 16.39 -3.38
C GLN A 152 32.86 17.87 -3.27
N PRO A 153 33.65 18.29 -2.27
CA PRO A 153 34.14 19.67 -2.21
C PRO A 153 35.22 19.84 -3.28
N GLY A 154 35.02 20.77 -4.22
CA GLY A 154 36.12 21.31 -5.04
C GLY A 154 36.04 21.23 -6.56
N ASN A 155 34.86 21.03 -7.18
CA ASN A 155 34.71 21.26 -8.63
C ASN A 155 33.80 22.46 -8.90
N GLU A 156 34.39 23.65 -8.82
CA GLU A 156 34.01 24.82 -9.63
C GLU A 156 34.94 24.91 -10.85
#